data_AF-A0A1V9YI70-F1
#
_entry.id   AF-A0A1V9YI70-F1
#
_cell.length_a   1.000
_cell.length_b   1.000
_cell.length_c   1.000
_cell.angle_alpha   90.00
_cell.angle_beta   90.00
_cell.angle_gamma   90.00
#
_symmetry.space_group_name_H-M   'P 1'
#
loop_
_entity.id
_entity.type
_entity.pdbx_description
1 polymer ?
#
loop_
_entity_poly.entity_id
_entity_poly.type
_entity_poly.pdbx_seq_one_letter_code
_entity_poly.pdbx_strand_id
1 'polypeptide(L)'
;MVARRQSQEHLLSLPPLLANVFQELRVTKSTFVHILQLIQDHAVFTNAAYTSQGPVRVQLAYALNRLHHNSTGASAGSVAHSKRAGYGTVLDYTKRVITALADMAQAVVQWPDRASVLQ
;
A
#
# COMPACT_ATOMS: atom_id res chain seq x y z
N MET A 1 -15.23 12.60 -19.90
CA MET A 1 -14.66 12.63 -18.52
C MET A 1 -15.28 11.58 -17.57
N VAL A 2 -15.83 10.45 -18.06
CA VAL A 2 -16.50 9.42 -17.21
C VAL A 2 -15.62 8.18 -16.97
N ALA A 3 -14.71 7.84 -17.89
CA ALA A 3 -13.87 6.64 -17.82
C ALA A 3 -12.84 6.63 -16.66
N ARG A 4 -12.38 7.81 -16.22
CA ARG A 4 -11.41 7.95 -15.11
C ARG A 4 -12.06 7.70 -13.73
N ARG A 5 -13.38 7.88 -13.61
CA ARG A 5 -14.10 7.71 -12.34
C ARG A 5 -14.37 6.23 -12.03
N GLN A 6 -14.87 5.47 -13.00
CA GLN A 6 -15.20 4.05 -12.83
C GLN A 6 -13.96 3.16 -12.59
N SER A 7 -12.83 3.50 -13.22
CA SER A 7 -11.55 2.81 -12.97
C SER A 7 -11.05 3.02 -11.54
N GLN A 8 -11.24 4.21 -10.96
CA GLN A 8 -10.83 4.49 -9.58
C GLN A 8 -11.73 3.83 -8.53
N GLU A 9 -13.03 3.70 -8.79
CA GLU A 9 -13.97 3.04 -7.84
C GLU A 9 -13.67 1.55 -7.68
N HIS A 10 -13.28 0.88 -8.76
CA HIS A 10 -12.84 -0.52 -8.70
C HIS A 10 -11.55 -0.69 -7.90
N LEU A 11 -10.59 0.24 -8.03
CA LEU A 11 -9.33 0.23 -7.28
C LEU A 11 -9.54 0.48 -5.78
N LEU A 12 -10.59 1.21 -5.42
CA LEU A 12 -11.01 1.48 -4.05
C LEU A 12 -11.97 0.42 -3.47
N SER A 13 -12.39 -0.55 -4.29
CA SER A 13 -13.21 -1.68 -3.83
C SER A 13 -12.36 -2.59 -2.94
N LEU A 14 -12.40 -2.32 -1.65
CA LEU A 14 -11.76 -3.12 -0.63
C LEU A 14 -12.78 -4.11 -0.02
N PRO A 15 -12.31 -5.30 0.42
CA PRO A 15 -13.16 -6.22 1.17
C PRO A 15 -13.82 -5.53 2.37
N PRO A 16 -15.02 -5.97 2.82
CA PRO A 16 -15.77 -5.31 3.91
C PRO A 16 -14.96 -5.09 5.20
N LEU A 17 -14.07 -6.03 5.54
CA LEU A 17 -13.12 -5.94 6.67
C LEU A 17 -12.13 -4.75 6.59
N LEU A 18 -12.00 -4.13 5.42
CA LEU A 18 -11.17 -2.97 5.14
C LEU A 18 -11.99 -1.72 4.77
N ALA A 19 -13.32 -1.75 4.91
CA ALA A 19 -14.18 -0.63 4.52
C ALA A 19 -13.79 0.69 5.21
N ASN A 20 -13.34 0.61 6.46
CA ASN A 20 -12.93 1.77 7.26
C ASN A 20 -11.42 2.05 7.21
N VAL A 21 -10.65 1.32 6.39
CA VAL A 21 -9.18 1.46 6.41
C VAL A 21 -8.76 2.89 6.13
N PHE A 22 -9.46 3.62 5.25
CA PHE A 22 -9.16 5.01 4.95
C PHE A 22 -9.38 5.99 6.11
N GLN A 23 -10.15 5.62 7.14
CA GLN A 23 -10.25 6.40 8.39
C GLN A 23 -9.04 6.16 9.30
N GLU A 24 -8.40 5.00 9.17
CA GLU A 24 -7.22 4.59 9.94
C GLU A 24 -5.91 4.99 9.25
N LEU A 25 -5.93 5.30 7.95
CA LEU A 25 -4.75 5.69 7.19
C LEU A 25 -4.49 7.21 7.26
N ARG A 26 -3.21 7.60 7.34
CA ARG A 26 -2.75 9.00 7.18
C ARG A 26 -2.68 9.46 5.71
N VAL A 27 -3.24 8.69 4.78
CA VAL A 27 -3.23 9.02 3.34
C VAL A 27 -4.64 9.26 2.84
N THR A 28 -4.80 10.22 1.94
CA THR A 28 -6.06 10.45 1.24
C THR A 28 -6.33 9.31 0.25
N LYS A 29 -7.59 9.13 -0.15
CA LYS A 29 -7.97 8.14 -1.18
C LYS A 29 -7.23 8.36 -2.50
N SER A 30 -7.02 9.62 -2.88
CA SER A 30 -6.28 9.97 -4.11
C SER A 30 -4.80 9.57 -4.01
N THR A 31 -4.14 9.84 -2.88
CA THR A 31 -2.77 9.40 -2.63
C THR A 31 -2.68 7.87 -2.64
N PHE A 32 -3.63 7.18 -2.01
CA PHE A 32 -3.67 5.73 -2.04
C PHE A 32 -3.76 5.16 -3.46
N VAL A 33 -4.68 5.67 -4.28
CA VAL A 33 -4.82 5.25 -5.68
C VAL A 33 -3.57 5.56 -6.47
N HIS A 34 -2.95 6.72 -6.23
CA HIS A 34 -1.71 7.08 -6.89
C HIS A 34 -0.58 6.10 -6.57
N ILE A 35 -0.36 5.79 -5.28
CA ILE A 35 0.64 4.79 -4.87
C ILE A 35 0.31 3.42 -5.48
N LEU A 36 -0.95 3.00 -5.46
CA LEU A 36 -1.37 1.74 -6.06
C LEU A 36 -1.02 1.66 -7.54
N GLN A 37 -1.32 2.71 -8.31
CA GLN A 37 -1.00 2.77 -9.74
C GLN A 37 0.50 2.73 -10.01
N LEU A 38 1.31 3.25 -9.08
CA LEU A 38 2.77 3.23 -9.21
C LEU A 38 3.37 1.85 -8.96
N ILE A 39 2.80 1.05 -8.05
CA ILE A 39 3.40 -0.22 -7.62
C ILE A 39 2.70 -1.47 -8.15
N GLN A 40 1.47 -1.36 -8.66
CA GLN A 40 0.64 -2.53 -8.99
C GLN A 40 1.26 -3.51 -9.99
N ASP A 41 2.12 -3.02 -10.89
CA ASP A 41 2.76 -3.81 -11.94
C ASP A 41 4.18 -4.27 -11.55
N HIS A 42 4.58 -4.06 -10.29
CA HIS A 42 5.88 -4.45 -9.78
C HIS A 42 6.02 -5.98 -9.69
N ALA A 43 7.18 -6.51 -10.12
CA ALA A 43 7.44 -7.95 -10.17
C ALA A 43 7.33 -8.66 -8.81
N VAL A 44 7.47 -7.93 -7.70
CA VAL A 44 7.30 -8.48 -6.34
C VAL A 44 5.87 -8.95 -6.04
N PHE A 45 4.88 -8.47 -6.81
CA PHE A 45 3.48 -8.88 -6.70
C PHE A 45 3.10 -10.00 -7.69
N THR A 46 4.02 -10.37 -8.59
CA THR A 46 3.83 -11.49 -9.50
C THR A 46 4.59 -12.71 -8.96
N ASN A 47 3.99 -13.90 -9.10
CA ASN A 47 4.68 -15.16 -8.83
C ASN A 47 4.48 -16.06 -10.04
N ALA A 48 5.55 -16.71 -10.50
CA ALA A 48 5.50 -17.73 -11.54
C ALA A 48 4.68 -18.96 -11.11
N ALA A 49 4.57 -19.20 -9.80
CA ALA A 49 3.68 -20.22 -9.25
C ALA A 49 2.26 -19.65 -9.09
N TYR A 50 1.29 -20.30 -9.73
CA TYR A 50 -0.16 -20.06 -9.85
C TYR A 50 -0.97 -19.82 -8.55
N THR A 51 -0.34 -19.51 -7.43
CA THR A 51 -1.03 -19.25 -6.15
C THR A 51 -1.41 -17.79 -6.08
N SER A 52 -2.72 -17.51 -6.17
CA SER A 52 -3.35 -16.20 -6.05
C SER A 52 -2.78 -15.40 -4.87
N GLN A 53 -1.79 -14.55 -5.12
CA GLN A 53 -1.38 -13.53 -4.18
C GLN A 53 -2.53 -12.52 -4.12
N GLY A 54 -3.06 -12.23 -2.92
CA GLY A 54 -4.22 -11.35 -2.79
C GLY A 54 -4.02 -9.99 -3.50
N PRO A 55 -5.10 -9.27 -3.86
CA PRO A 55 -5.00 -8.08 -4.69
C PRO A 55 -4.01 -7.04 -4.14
N VAL A 56 -3.20 -6.41 -5.00
CA VAL A 56 -2.16 -5.43 -4.57
C VAL A 56 -2.75 -4.31 -3.71
N ARG A 57 -3.97 -3.83 -4.03
CA ARG A 57 -4.70 -2.85 -3.22
C ARG A 57 -4.93 -3.29 -1.77
N VAL A 58 -5.18 -4.59 -1.55
CA VAL A 58 -5.34 -5.15 -0.20
C VAL A 58 -3.98 -5.18 0.50
N GLN A 59 -2.93 -5.63 -0.19
CA GLN A 59 -1.58 -5.65 0.38
C GLN A 59 -1.13 -4.23 0.79
N LEU A 60 -1.37 -3.24 -0.06
CA LEU A 60 -1.08 -1.83 0.19
C LEU A 60 -1.86 -1.28 1.39
N ALA A 61 -3.15 -1.60 1.51
CA ALA A 61 -3.97 -1.18 2.64
C ALA A 61 -3.42 -1.71 3.98
N TYR A 62 -3.01 -2.98 4.02
CA TYR A 62 -2.39 -3.59 5.21
C TYR A 62 -1.04 -2.94 5.54
N ALA A 63 -0.18 -2.74 4.53
CA ALA A 63 1.13 -2.14 4.74
C ALA A 63 1.01 -0.69 5.26
N LEU A 64 0.18 0.14 4.64
CA LEU A 64 -0.03 1.52 5.07
C LEU A 64 -0.68 1.60 6.46
N ASN A 65 -1.58 0.66 6.79
CA ASN A 65 -2.17 0.60 8.13
C ASN A 65 -1.08 0.35 9.17
N ARG A 66 -0.11 -0.51 8.88
CA ARG A 66 1.02 -0.76 9.79
C ARG A 66 1.98 0.41 9.88
N LEU A 67 2.30 1.05 8.76
CA LEU A 67 3.22 2.19 8.72
C LEU A 67 2.65 3.45 9.39
N HIS A 68 1.33 3.57 9.46
CA HIS A 68 0.67 4.70 10.14
C HIS A 68 0.77 4.62 11.69
N HIS A 69 0.81 3.42 12.26
CA HIS A 69 0.79 3.24 13.72
C HIS A 69 2.20 3.36 14.31
N ASN A 70 2.32 4.06 15.43
CA ASN A 70 3.57 4.26 16.16
C ASN A 70 3.55 3.52 17.52
N SER A 71 3.31 2.20 17.54
CA SER A 71 3.36 1.35 18.75
C SER A 71 2.96 -0.10 18.42
N THR A 72 2.52 -0.88 19.41
CA THR A 72 1.88 -2.21 19.29
C THR A 72 0.81 -2.29 18.21
N GLY A 73 0.12 -1.17 17.89
CA GLY A 73 -0.84 -1.10 16.77
C GLY A 73 -0.22 -1.40 15.39
N ALA A 74 1.09 -1.18 15.23
CA ALA A 74 1.84 -1.56 14.03
C ALA A 74 2.25 -3.04 14.02
N SER A 75 2.08 -3.78 15.13
CA SER A 75 2.49 -5.18 15.20
C SER A 75 1.71 -6.04 14.22
N ALA A 76 2.37 -7.08 13.68
CA ALA A 76 1.74 -7.92 12.67
C ALA A 76 0.59 -8.72 13.28
N GLY A 77 0.71 -9.06 14.58
CA GLY A 77 -0.36 -9.69 15.35
C GLY A 77 -1.58 -8.79 15.51
N SER A 78 -1.39 -7.51 15.86
CA SER A 78 -2.50 -6.57 16.02
C SER A 78 -3.25 -6.34 14.71
N VAL A 79 -2.54 -6.20 13.59
CA VAL A 79 -3.16 -6.04 12.26
C VAL A 79 -3.79 -7.35 11.76
N ALA A 80 -3.15 -8.49 12.00
CA ALA A 80 -3.72 -9.80 11.69
C ALA A 80 -5.04 -10.02 12.42
N HIS A 81 -5.09 -9.68 13.71
CA HIS A 81 -6.30 -9.77 14.52
C HIS A 81 -7.38 -8.78 14.05
N SER A 82 -7.04 -7.50 13.86
CA SER A 82 -8.02 -6.47 13.49
C SER A 82 -8.62 -6.69 12.09
N LYS A 83 -7.84 -7.25 11.16
CA LYS A 83 -8.26 -7.49 9.78
C LYS A 83 -8.54 -8.97 9.46
N ARG A 84 -8.58 -9.85 10.46
CA ARG A 84 -8.85 -11.30 10.30
C ARG A 84 -7.96 -11.97 9.24
N ALA A 85 -6.68 -11.62 9.23
CA ALA A 85 -5.68 -12.21 8.34
C ALA A 85 -4.69 -13.10 9.12
N GLY A 86 -3.99 -13.98 8.40
CA GLY A 86 -2.87 -14.71 8.98
C GLY A 86 -1.70 -13.77 9.27
N TYR A 87 -0.99 -13.98 10.40
CA TYR A 87 0.20 -13.21 10.77
C TYR A 87 1.25 -13.18 9.64
N GLY A 88 1.52 -14.34 9.03
CA GLY A 88 2.44 -14.46 7.89
C GLY A 88 1.97 -13.64 6.67
N THR A 89 0.68 -13.63 6.39
CA THR A 89 0.09 -12.82 5.30
C THR A 89 0.35 -11.33 5.50
N VAL A 90 0.17 -10.84 6.73
CA VAL A 90 0.42 -9.43 7.06
C VAL A 90 1.90 -9.08 6.86
N LEU A 91 2.82 -9.94 7.30
CA LEU A 91 4.25 -9.75 7.08
C LEU A 91 4.62 -9.75 5.60
N ASP A 92 4.13 -10.73 4.83
CA ASP A 92 4.44 -10.84 3.41
C ASP A 92 3.92 -9.66 2.60
N TYR A 93 2.68 -9.22 2.87
CA TYR A 93 2.11 -8.02 2.25
C TYR A 93 2.92 -6.78 2.60
N THR A 94 3.32 -6.62 3.87
CA THR A 94 4.14 -5.50 4.30
C THR A 94 5.49 -5.50 3.57
N LYS A 95 6.16 -6.65 3.51
CA LYS A 95 7.47 -6.81 2.85
C LYS A 95 7.39 -6.45 1.37
N ARG A 96 6.42 -7.02 0.63
CA ARG A 96 6.25 -6.76 -0.80
C ARG A 96 6.01 -5.28 -1.11
N VAL A 97 5.15 -4.62 -0.33
CA VAL A 97 4.87 -3.19 -0.50
C VAL A 97 6.12 -2.36 -0.19
N ILE A 98 6.85 -2.65 0.89
CA ILE A 98 8.09 -1.93 1.20
C ILE A 98 9.14 -2.13 0.11
N THR A 99 9.30 -3.35 -0.43
CA THR A 99 10.21 -3.62 -1.54
C THR A 99 9.85 -2.78 -2.76
N ALA A 100 8.59 -2.80 -3.21
CA ALA A 100 8.17 -2.01 -4.37
C ALA A 100 8.36 -0.50 -4.15
N LEU A 101 8.05 0.01 -2.96
CA LEU A 101 8.26 1.42 -2.63
C LEU A 101 9.74 1.81 -2.55
N ALA A 102 10.60 0.93 -2.04
CA ALA A 102 12.04 1.17 -1.94
C ALA A 102 12.70 1.22 -3.33
N ASP A 103 12.31 0.32 -4.24
CA ASP A 103 12.82 0.32 -5.62
C ASP A 103 12.42 1.59 -6.37
N MET A 104 11.21 2.11 -6.07
CA MET A 104 10.77 3.41 -6.60
C MET A 104 11.46 4.60 -5.96
N ALA A 105 11.86 4.52 -4.69
CA ALA A 105 12.35 5.66 -3.92
C ALA A 105 13.52 6.37 -4.59
N GLN A 106 14.38 5.65 -5.33
CA GLN A 106 15.48 6.23 -6.09
C GLN A 106 15.02 7.26 -7.15
N ALA A 107 13.82 7.07 -7.72
CA ALA A 107 13.26 7.96 -8.72
C ALA A 107 12.50 9.15 -8.12
N VAL A 108 12.01 9.04 -6.88
CA VAL A 108 11.10 10.04 -6.27
C VAL A 108 11.73 10.82 -5.11
N VAL A 109 12.72 10.24 -4.43
CA VAL A 109 13.38 10.83 -3.27
C VAL A 109 14.71 11.41 -3.72
N GLN A 110 14.74 12.73 -3.86
CA GLN A 110 15.95 13.50 -4.09
C GLN A 110 16.18 14.41 -2.88
N TRP A 111 17.40 14.43 -2.37
CA TRP A 111 17.77 15.46 -1.41
C TRP A 111 17.89 16.79 -2.16
N PRO A 112 17.39 17.91 -1.61
CA PRO A 112 17.62 19.21 -2.22
C PRO A 112 19.12 19.43 -2.32
N ASP A 113 19.62 19.63 -3.53
CA ASP A 113 21.00 20.06 -3.71
C ASP A 113 21.16 21.49 -3.18
N ARG A 114 22.39 21.90 -2.88
CA ARG A 114 22.66 23.23 -2.33
C ARG A 114 22.22 24.37 -3.28
N ALA A 115 22.06 24.11 -4.59
CA ALA A 115 21.70 25.12 -5.59
C ALA A 115 20.18 25.36 -5.68
N SER A 116 19.36 24.37 -5.36
CA SER A 116 17.90 24.43 -5.41
C SER A 116 17.23 25.22 -4.28
N VAL A 117 17.99 25.65 -3.26
CA VAL A 117 17.46 26.33 -2.05
C VAL A 117 17.55 27.87 -2.14
N LEU A 118 18.03 28.43 -3.27
CA LEU A 118 18.24 29.88 -3.44
C LEU A 118 17.38 30.53 -4.55
N GLN A 119 16.19 30.01 -4.86
CA GLN A 119 15.22 30.67 -5.74
C GLN A 119 13.99 31.17 -5.00
#